data_AF-A0A6M0BLI9-F1
#
_entry.id   AF-A0A6M0BLI9-F1
#
_cell.length_a   1.000
_cell.length_b   1.000
_cell.length_c   1.000
_cell.angle_alpha   90.00
_cell.angle_beta   90.00
_cell.angle_gamma   90.00
#
_symmetry.space_group_name_H-M   'P 1'
#
loop_
_entity.id
_entity.type
_entity.pdbx_description
1 polymer ?
#
loop_
_entity_poly.entity_id
_entity_poly.type
_entity_poly.pdbx_seq_one_letter_code
_entity_poly.pdbx_strand_id
1 'polypeptide(L)'
;KGYQPKLPTKERKALKQAYVYLEKKRCKALTQVREALQGKPHQKLKQTLKRWLKKPTYKEIAQMPAAAVLPDLLLPIVSSLLLHPAWLVGVDLQDTGSQTPKQLKPAAVESLLAIRGSVIHDLRKQAKRVRYQMNLFTELYSPTYKDYVEDMKQIQGILGDIQDSMVLDEFLNSVFHSDLKHKAPQLAELLQANRYKSWQQWQTLQQNYLKPETRQAFRQILLTESGN
;
A
#
# COMPACT_ATOMS: atom_id res chain seq x y z
N LYS A 1 -6.42 -12.53 -8.73
CA LYS A 1 -6.19 -14.00 -8.87
C LYS A 1 -7.14 -14.55 -9.93
N GLY A 2 -6.66 -15.33 -10.91
CA GLY A 2 -7.53 -16.02 -11.89
C GLY A 2 -7.52 -15.46 -13.31
N TYR A 3 -6.38 -14.99 -13.84
CA TYR A 3 -6.30 -14.59 -15.24
C TYR A 3 -6.31 -15.79 -16.20
N GLN A 4 -5.58 -16.87 -15.89
CA GLN A 4 -5.44 -18.08 -16.74
C GLN A 4 -6.74 -18.63 -17.38
N PRO A 5 -7.85 -18.84 -16.64
CA PRO A 5 -9.06 -19.41 -17.25
C PRO A 5 -9.69 -18.47 -18.29
N LYS A 6 -9.42 -17.16 -18.20
CA LYS A 6 -9.93 -16.13 -19.10
C LYS A 6 -9.04 -15.89 -20.33
N LEU A 7 -7.85 -16.51 -20.38
CA LEU A 7 -6.88 -16.25 -21.44
C LEU A 7 -6.94 -17.29 -22.58
N PRO A 8 -6.67 -16.89 -23.83
CA PRO A 8 -6.59 -17.81 -24.96
C PRO A 8 -5.43 -18.80 -24.79
N THR A 9 -5.55 -19.96 -25.43
CA THR A 9 -4.51 -21.01 -25.37
C THR A 9 -3.14 -20.52 -25.82
N LYS A 10 -3.06 -19.58 -26.79
CA LYS A 10 -1.80 -18.98 -27.24
C LYS A 10 -1.10 -18.18 -26.14
N GLU A 11 -1.83 -17.30 -25.45
CA GLU A 11 -1.28 -16.50 -24.35
C GLU A 11 -0.93 -17.35 -23.13
N ARG A 12 -1.74 -18.37 -22.82
CA ARG A 12 -1.43 -19.36 -21.78
C ARG A 12 -0.11 -20.08 -22.04
N LYS A 13 0.20 -20.40 -23.31
CA LYS A 13 1.48 -20.99 -23.70
C LYS A 13 2.62 -19.99 -23.52
N ALA A 14 2.45 -18.72 -23.90
CA ALA A 14 3.45 -17.69 -23.70
C ALA A 14 3.80 -17.51 -22.20
N LEU A 15 2.79 -17.47 -21.33
CA LEU A 15 2.96 -17.38 -19.88
C LEU A 15 3.78 -18.52 -19.25
N LYS A 16 3.93 -19.67 -19.92
CA LYS A 16 4.82 -20.75 -19.43
C LYS A 16 6.25 -20.29 -19.26
N GLN A 17 6.73 -19.37 -20.11
CA GLN A 17 8.08 -18.78 -19.97
C GLN A 17 8.23 -18.03 -18.64
N ALA A 18 7.23 -17.22 -18.27
CA ALA A 18 7.20 -16.50 -17.00
C ALA A 18 7.16 -17.46 -15.79
N TYR A 19 6.37 -18.54 -15.87
CA TYR A 19 6.33 -19.54 -14.79
C TYR A 19 7.68 -20.24 -14.60
N VAL A 20 8.34 -20.67 -15.68
CA VAL A 20 9.67 -21.32 -15.61
C VAL A 20 10.71 -20.34 -15.04
N TYR A 21 10.66 -19.08 -15.46
CA TYR A 21 11.55 -18.04 -14.92
C TYR A 21 11.35 -17.85 -13.42
N LEU A 22 10.10 -17.71 -12.97
CA LEU A 22 9.75 -17.54 -11.56
C LEU A 22 10.15 -18.75 -10.73
N GLU A 23 9.96 -19.97 -11.24
CA GLU A 23 10.32 -21.19 -10.51
C GLU A 23 11.83 -21.26 -10.25
N LYS A 24 12.65 -20.95 -11.28
CA LYS A 24 14.12 -20.88 -11.10
C LYS A 24 14.52 -19.85 -10.05
N LYS A 25 13.92 -18.65 -10.07
CA LYS A 25 14.18 -17.62 -9.05
C LYS A 25 13.74 -18.08 -7.66
N ARG A 26 12.58 -18.72 -7.56
CA ARG A 26 12.00 -19.21 -6.31
C ARG A 26 12.88 -20.29 -5.68
N CYS A 27 13.43 -21.22 -6.47
CA CYS A 27 14.37 -22.23 -5.96
C CYS A 27 15.62 -21.58 -5.35
N LYS A 28 16.24 -20.62 -6.05
CA LYS A 28 17.43 -19.91 -5.52
C LYS A 28 17.12 -19.13 -4.25
N ALA A 29 16.03 -18.37 -4.25
CA ALA A 29 15.59 -17.61 -3.09
C ALA A 29 15.26 -18.52 -1.89
N LEU A 30 14.65 -19.69 -2.13
CA LEU A 30 14.33 -20.66 -1.08
C LEU A 30 15.58 -21.19 -0.39
N THR A 31 16.63 -21.51 -1.14
CA THR A 31 17.91 -21.94 -0.57
C THR A 31 18.50 -20.84 0.32
N GLN A 32 18.58 -19.60 -0.17
CA GLN A 32 19.09 -18.46 0.59
C GLN A 32 18.28 -18.19 1.87
N VAL A 33 16.95 -18.28 1.80
CA VAL A 33 16.08 -18.09 2.97
C VAL A 33 16.31 -19.20 4.01
N ARG A 34 16.45 -20.46 3.58
CA ARG A 34 16.73 -21.59 4.50
C ARG A 34 18.07 -21.40 5.21
N GLU A 35 19.11 -21.05 4.46
CA GLU A 35 20.44 -20.76 5.01
C GLU A 35 20.38 -19.60 6.02
N ALA A 36 19.69 -18.51 5.68
CA ALA A 36 19.55 -17.36 6.56
C ALA A 36 18.81 -17.70 7.87
N LEU A 37 17.70 -18.45 7.79
CA LEU A 37 16.87 -18.79 8.95
C LEU A 37 17.54 -19.85 9.85
N GLN A 38 18.28 -20.78 9.27
CA GLN A 38 18.99 -21.82 10.03
C GLN A 38 20.35 -21.32 10.55
N GLY A 39 20.90 -20.27 9.96
CA GLY A 39 22.20 -19.71 10.29
C GLY A 39 22.29 -19.14 11.72
N LYS A 40 23.51 -19.17 12.26
CA LYS A 40 23.87 -18.60 13.57
C LYS A 40 23.42 -17.14 13.74
N PRO A 41 23.52 -16.24 12.74
CA PRO A 41 23.09 -14.84 12.90
C PRO A 41 21.60 -14.70 13.26
N HIS A 42 20.71 -15.44 12.58
CA HIS A 42 19.27 -15.40 12.86
C HIS A 42 18.95 -15.97 14.25
N GLN A 43 19.58 -17.09 14.63
CA GLN A 43 19.41 -17.66 15.96
C GLN A 43 19.86 -16.68 17.06
N LYS A 44 21.02 -16.03 16.87
CA LYS A 44 21.55 -15.00 17.78
C LYS A 44 20.60 -13.81 17.89
N LEU A 45 20.05 -13.32 16.77
CA LEU A 45 19.04 -12.27 16.77
C LEU A 45 17.82 -12.66 17.62
N LYS A 46 17.25 -13.86 17.38
CA LYS A 46 16.09 -14.36 18.12
C LYS A 46 16.38 -14.47 19.63
N GLN A 47 17.54 -14.99 20.00
CA GLN A 47 17.96 -15.09 21.40
C GLN A 47 18.15 -13.71 22.04
N THR A 48 18.76 -12.75 21.32
CA THR A 48 18.92 -11.38 21.80
C THR A 48 17.58 -10.69 22.03
N LEU A 49 16.65 -10.79 21.08
CA LEU A 49 15.30 -10.24 21.22
C LEU A 49 14.55 -10.87 22.42
N LYS A 50 14.61 -12.20 22.56
CA LYS A 50 14.01 -12.90 23.71
C LYS A 50 14.61 -12.46 25.05
N ARG A 51 15.93 -12.25 25.11
CA ARG A 51 16.60 -11.77 26.33
C ARG A 51 16.19 -10.35 26.66
N TRP A 52 16.15 -9.46 25.66
CA TRP A 52 15.70 -8.08 25.84
C TRP A 52 14.24 -8.01 26.32
N LEU A 53 13.34 -8.80 25.74
CA LEU A 53 11.93 -8.84 26.17
C LEU A 53 11.73 -9.29 27.63
N LYS A 54 12.65 -10.07 28.21
CA LYS A 54 12.60 -10.46 29.63
C LYS A 54 12.98 -9.33 30.59
N LYS A 55 13.89 -8.46 30.18
CA LYS A 55 14.37 -7.32 30.97
C LYS A 55 14.67 -6.15 30.04
N PRO A 56 13.63 -5.45 29.54
CA PRO A 56 13.82 -4.36 28.60
C PRO A 56 14.47 -3.17 29.31
N THR A 57 15.36 -2.50 28.59
CA THR A 57 15.89 -1.20 29.02
C THR A 57 15.22 -0.15 28.15
N TYR A 58 14.37 0.66 28.76
CA TYR A 58 13.64 1.72 28.08
C TYR A 58 14.38 3.06 28.21
N LYS A 59 14.04 3.99 27.32
CA LYS A 59 14.44 5.39 27.43
C LYS A 59 13.56 6.11 28.45
N GLU A 60 14.00 7.29 28.87
CA GLU A 60 13.36 8.15 29.87
C GLU A 60 11.89 8.45 29.51
N ILE A 61 11.60 8.66 28.22
CA ILE A 61 10.24 8.93 27.72
C ILE A 61 9.25 7.80 28.05
N ALA A 62 9.71 6.56 28.26
CA ALA A 62 8.84 5.44 28.61
C ALA A 62 8.26 5.53 30.03
N GLN A 63 8.74 6.47 30.86
CA GLN A 63 8.15 6.76 32.16
C GLN A 63 6.90 7.66 32.06
N MET A 64 6.66 8.29 30.91
CA MET A 64 5.47 9.11 30.71
C MET A 64 4.23 8.24 30.49
N PRO A 65 3.03 8.69 30.93
CA PRO A 65 1.78 8.03 30.59
C PRO A 65 1.61 7.95 29.07
N ALA A 66 1.19 6.79 28.56
CA ALA A 66 1.00 6.59 27.12
C ALA A 66 0.08 7.68 26.51
N ALA A 67 -1.01 8.00 27.21
CA ALA A 67 -1.95 9.05 26.83
C ALA A 67 -1.32 10.41 26.55
N ALA A 68 -0.30 10.78 27.32
CA ALA A 68 0.38 12.06 27.16
C ALA A 68 1.29 12.10 25.91
N VAL A 69 1.74 10.94 25.42
CA VAL A 69 2.75 10.82 24.36
C VAL A 69 2.14 10.36 23.02
N LEU A 70 0.98 9.70 23.05
CA LEU A 70 0.34 9.17 21.85
C LEU A 70 0.04 10.22 20.76
N PRO A 71 -0.49 11.42 21.10
CA PRO A 71 -0.66 12.48 20.11
C PRO A 71 0.67 12.86 19.42
N ASP A 72 1.76 13.00 20.20
CA ASP A 72 3.09 13.34 19.69
C ASP A 72 3.65 12.26 18.75
N LEU A 73 3.27 11.01 18.95
CA LEU A 73 3.67 9.89 18.12
C LEU A 73 2.83 9.76 16.84
N LEU A 74 1.51 9.99 16.94
CA LEU A 74 0.56 9.71 15.86
C LEU A 74 0.30 10.91 14.95
N LEU A 75 0.26 12.14 15.48
CA LEU A 75 -0.02 13.33 14.67
C LEU A 75 1.02 13.58 13.57
N PRO A 76 2.35 13.43 13.79
CA PRO A 76 3.32 13.69 12.73
C PRO A 76 3.16 12.75 11.53
N ILE A 77 2.91 11.46 11.80
CA ILE A 77 2.76 10.45 10.76
C ILE A 77 1.44 10.60 10.00
N VAL A 78 0.35 10.94 10.69
CA VAL A 78 -0.95 11.24 10.05
C VAL A 78 -0.88 12.55 9.28
N SER A 79 -0.22 13.58 9.80
CA SER A 79 -0.03 14.85 9.08
C SER A 79 0.77 14.65 7.79
N SER A 80 1.82 13.83 7.84
CA SER A 80 2.60 13.45 6.65
C SER A 80 1.76 12.70 5.61
N LEU A 81 0.82 11.85 6.06
CA LEU A 81 -0.15 11.21 5.17
C LEU A 81 -1.06 12.25 4.54
N LEU A 82 -1.68 13.12 5.34
CA LEU A 82 -2.63 14.10 4.85
C LEU A 82 -1.98 15.08 3.87
N LEU A 83 -0.74 15.50 4.09
CA LEU A 83 -0.02 16.40 3.19
C LEU A 83 0.53 15.74 1.92
N HIS A 84 0.35 14.43 1.77
CA HIS A 84 0.96 13.69 0.67
C HIS A 84 0.42 14.12 -0.71
N PRO A 85 1.27 14.44 -1.70
CA PRO A 85 0.83 15.03 -2.98
C PRO A 85 -0.03 14.07 -3.84
N ALA A 86 0.03 12.77 -3.58
CA ALA A 86 -0.79 11.78 -4.27
C ALA A 86 -2.32 12.01 -4.11
N TRP A 87 -2.76 12.67 -3.04
CA TRP A 87 -4.18 13.03 -2.87
C TRP A 87 -4.68 13.93 -4.01
N LEU A 88 -3.79 14.70 -4.64
CA LEU A 88 -4.13 15.62 -5.73
C LEU A 88 -3.93 15.00 -7.13
N VAL A 89 -3.50 13.73 -7.23
CA VAL A 89 -3.31 13.08 -8.53
C VAL A 89 -4.67 12.79 -9.15
N GLY A 90 -4.92 13.36 -10.33
CA GLY A 90 -6.20 13.22 -11.04
C GLY A 90 -7.33 14.08 -10.47
N VAL A 91 -7.02 15.11 -9.69
CA VAL A 91 -7.98 16.10 -9.16
C VAL A 91 -7.91 17.38 -10.01
N ASP A 92 -9.05 18.03 -10.22
CA ASP A 92 -9.08 19.38 -10.81
C ASP A 92 -8.87 20.42 -9.71
N LEU A 93 -7.81 21.22 -9.83
CA LEU A 93 -7.44 22.25 -8.85
C LEU A 93 -8.04 23.63 -9.18
N GLN A 94 -8.72 23.77 -10.33
CA GLN A 94 -9.35 25.03 -10.73
C GLN A 94 -10.70 25.27 -10.03
N ASP A 95 -11.29 24.24 -9.43
CA ASP A 95 -12.49 24.37 -8.59
C ASP A 95 -12.09 24.78 -7.16
N THR A 96 -12.23 26.07 -6.87
CA THR A 96 -11.83 26.69 -5.60
C THR A 96 -12.67 26.27 -4.39
N GLY A 97 -13.75 25.48 -4.59
CA GLY A 97 -14.63 25.02 -3.51
C GLY A 97 -14.67 23.51 -3.29
N SER A 98 -14.35 22.70 -4.31
CA SER A 98 -14.40 21.24 -4.20
C SER A 98 -13.28 20.56 -4.97
N GLN A 99 -12.27 20.06 -4.25
CA GLN A 99 -11.22 19.20 -4.80
C GLN A 99 -11.83 17.84 -5.16
N THR A 100 -12.48 17.74 -6.31
CA THR A 100 -13.14 16.52 -6.77
C THR A 100 -12.24 15.75 -7.75
N PRO A 101 -12.11 14.42 -7.60
CA PRO A 101 -11.41 13.61 -8.58
C PRO A 101 -12.07 13.72 -9.96
N LYS A 102 -11.27 14.00 -10.99
CA LYS A 102 -11.73 14.07 -12.37
C LYS A 102 -12.17 12.69 -12.86
N GLN A 103 -13.30 12.63 -13.53
CA GLN A 103 -13.70 11.42 -14.27
C GLN A 103 -12.83 11.28 -15.51
N LEU A 104 -11.82 10.41 -15.43
CA LEU A 104 -10.88 10.13 -16.52
C LEU A 104 -11.29 8.85 -17.26
N LYS A 105 -11.14 8.86 -18.58
CA LYS A 105 -11.27 7.65 -19.40
C LYS A 105 -10.10 6.69 -19.12
N PRO A 106 -10.25 5.36 -19.35
CA PRO A 106 -9.20 4.38 -19.07
C PRO A 106 -7.82 4.73 -19.64
N ALA A 107 -7.74 5.16 -20.91
CA ALA A 107 -6.46 5.52 -21.54
C ALA A 107 -5.76 6.72 -20.87
N ALA A 108 -6.54 7.68 -20.36
CA ALA A 108 -6.00 8.82 -19.63
C ALA A 108 -5.50 8.41 -18.24
N VAL A 109 -6.19 7.47 -17.58
CA VAL A 109 -5.72 6.89 -16.31
C VAL A 109 -4.41 6.15 -16.51
N GLU A 110 -4.28 5.32 -17.54
CA GLU A 110 -3.02 4.60 -17.84
C GLU A 110 -1.85 5.58 -18.06
N SER A 111 -2.09 6.65 -18.83
CA SER A 111 -1.08 7.69 -19.06
C SER A 111 -0.70 8.42 -17.76
N LEU A 112 -1.70 8.74 -16.93
CA LEU A 112 -1.48 9.38 -15.63
C LEU A 112 -0.69 8.47 -14.67
N LEU A 113 -1.04 7.18 -14.60
CA LEU A 113 -0.36 6.19 -13.77
C LEU A 113 1.08 5.95 -14.23
N ALA A 114 1.35 5.98 -15.54
CA ALA A 114 2.71 5.88 -16.06
C ALA A 114 3.60 7.05 -15.58
N ILE A 115 3.04 8.26 -15.46
CA ILE A 115 3.77 9.47 -15.04
C ILE A 115 3.82 9.62 -13.51
N ARG A 116 2.71 9.33 -12.83
CA ARG A 116 2.51 9.63 -11.39
C ARG A 116 2.47 8.38 -10.52
N GLY A 117 2.74 7.20 -11.08
CA GLY A 117 2.69 5.91 -10.38
C GLY A 117 3.65 5.84 -9.18
N SER A 118 4.83 6.46 -9.28
CA SER A 118 5.77 6.56 -8.15
C SER A 118 5.18 7.34 -6.97
N VAL A 119 4.51 8.46 -7.25
CA VAL A 119 3.85 9.29 -6.23
C VAL A 119 2.72 8.52 -5.55
N ILE A 120 1.91 7.78 -6.31
CA ILE A 120 0.86 6.92 -5.74
C ILE A 120 1.46 5.79 -4.91
N HIS A 121 2.56 5.19 -5.37
CA HIS A 121 3.29 4.18 -4.62
C HIS A 121 3.81 4.71 -3.27
N ASP A 122 4.31 5.95 -3.24
CA ASP A 122 4.78 6.55 -1.99
C ASP A 122 3.63 6.80 -1.01
N LEU A 123 2.44 7.20 -1.49
CA LEU A 123 1.26 7.28 -0.63
C LEU A 123 0.90 5.92 -0.04
N ARG A 124 0.96 4.85 -0.83
CA ARG A 124 0.73 3.48 -0.32
C ARG A 124 1.68 3.14 0.82
N LYS A 125 2.97 3.51 0.71
CA LYS A 125 3.95 3.31 1.80
C LYS A 125 3.54 4.10 3.04
N GLN A 126 3.10 5.34 2.85
CA GLN A 126 2.69 6.20 3.97
C GLN A 126 1.42 5.66 4.66
N ALA A 127 0.39 5.26 3.91
CA ALA A 127 -0.81 4.62 4.44
C ALA A 127 -0.48 3.34 5.22
N LYS A 128 0.43 2.51 4.71
CA LYS A 128 0.94 1.33 5.41
C LYS A 128 1.61 1.68 6.74
N ARG A 129 2.45 2.72 6.77
CA ARG A 129 3.13 3.17 7.99
C ARG A 129 2.12 3.69 9.02
N VAL A 130 1.17 4.54 8.60
CA VAL A 130 0.09 5.04 9.47
C VAL A 130 -0.71 3.88 10.04
N ARG A 131 -1.18 2.97 9.19
CA ARG A 131 -1.92 1.76 9.61
C ARG A 131 -1.15 0.99 10.68
N TYR A 132 0.12 0.69 10.43
CA TYR A 132 0.91 -0.13 11.35
C TYR A 132 1.13 0.57 12.69
N GLN A 133 1.39 1.88 12.67
CA GLN A 133 1.55 2.66 13.89
C GLN A 133 0.23 2.71 14.67
N MET A 134 -0.87 3.01 13.99
CA MET A 134 -2.17 3.13 14.65
C MET A 134 -2.69 1.80 15.18
N ASN A 135 -2.47 0.70 14.44
CA ASN A 135 -2.91 -0.63 14.85
C ASN A 135 -2.26 -1.10 16.18
N LEU A 136 -1.17 -0.48 16.64
CA LEU A 136 -0.57 -0.78 17.94
C LEU A 136 -1.40 -0.25 19.12
N PHE A 137 -2.26 0.74 18.90
CA PHE A 137 -2.95 1.48 19.95
C PHE A 137 -4.47 1.39 19.85
N THR A 138 -5.00 0.43 19.07
CA THR A 138 -6.45 0.31 18.84
C THR A 138 -7.26 0.09 20.12
N GLU A 139 -6.64 -0.42 21.18
CA GLU A 139 -7.29 -0.66 22.48
C GLU A 139 -7.29 0.57 23.40
N LEU A 140 -6.61 1.66 23.01
CA LEU A 140 -6.54 2.93 23.75
C LEU A 140 -7.48 4.01 23.18
N TYR A 141 -8.10 3.74 22.04
CA TYR A 141 -8.94 4.69 21.31
C TYR A 141 -10.34 4.14 21.03
N SER A 142 -11.25 5.06 20.67
CA SER A 142 -12.65 4.75 20.44
C SER A 142 -12.84 3.87 19.19
N PRO A 143 -14.02 3.24 19.01
CA PRO A 143 -14.29 2.44 17.81
C PRO A 143 -14.05 3.18 16.49
N THR A 144 -14.31 4.50 16.44
CA THR A 144 -14.06 5.34 15.26
C THR A 144 -12.58 5.37 14.86
N TYR A 145 -11.65 5.12 15.78
CA TYR A 145 -10.23 5.02 15.47
C TYR A 145 -9.93 3.75 14.66
N LYS A 146 -10.61 2.65 14.99
CA LYS A 146 -10.51 1.37 14.26
C LYS A 146 -11.03 1.55 12.82
N ASP A 147 -12.03 2.40 12.61
CA ASP A 147 -12.51 2.74 11.26
C ASP A 147 -11.42 3.42 10.42
N TYR A 148 -10.69 4.39 10.98
CA TYR A 148 -9.54 5.00 10.28
C TYR A 148 -8.41 4.01 10.00
N VAL A 149 -8.15 3.04 10.90
CA VAL A 149 -7.18 1.97 10.64
C VAL A 149 -7.64 1.11 9.45
N GLU A 150 -8.94 0.81 9.35
CA GLU A 150 -9.49 0.06 8.23
C GLU A 150 -9.44 0.86 6.92
N ASP A 151 -9.72 2.16 6.94
CA ASP A 151 -9.52 3.04 5.78
C ASP A 151 -8.07 2.98 5.29
N MET A 152 -7.09 3.07 6.18
CA MET A 152 -5.67 2.97 5.79
C MET A 152 -5.33 1.61 5.18
N LYS A 153 -5.97 0.54 5.67
CA LYS A 153 -5.85 -0.80 5.09
C LYS A 153 -6.48 -0.88 3.71
N GLN A 154 -7.64 -0.26 3.49
CA GLN A 154 -8.28 -0.18 2.18
C GLN A 154 -7.43 0.62 1.19
N ILE A 155 -6.96 1.80 1.57
CA ILE A 155 -6.04 2.63 0.76
C ILE A 155 -4.78 1.84 0.41
N GLN A 156 -4.14 1.22 1.40
CA GLN A 156 -2.95 0.38 1.18
C GLN A 156 -3.23 -0.75 0.18
N GLY A 157 -4.40 -1.41 0.29
CA GLY A 157 -4.83 -2.51 -0.57
C GLY A 157 -5.05 -2.05 -2.01
N ILE A 158 -5.90 -1.05 -2.22
CA ILE A 158 -6.27 -0.54 -3.54
C ILE A 158 -5.05 0.01 -4.29
N LEU A 159 -4.23 0.83 -3.62
CA LEU A 159 -3.00 1.34 -4.23
C LEU A 159 -1.97 0.22 -4.46
N GLY A 160 -2.03 -0.83 -3.64
CA GLY A 160 -1.29 -2.07 -3.85
C GLY A 160 -1.70 -2.79 -5.13
N ASP A 161 -3.01 -2.93 -5.39
CA ASP A 161 -3.52 -3.58 -6.60
C ASP A 161 -3.12 -2.82 -7.87
N ILE A 162 -3.14 -1.48 -7.84
CA ILE A 162 -2.65 -0.65 -8.95
C ILE A 162 -1.16 -0.93 -9.19
N GLN A 163 -0.35 -0.84 -8.13
CA GLN A 163 1.09 -1.04 -8.23
C GLN A 163 1.45 -2.45 -8.67
N ASP A 164 0.88 -3.48 -8.04
CA ASP A 164 1.17 -4.88 -8.34
C ASP A 164 0.81 -5.21 -9.79
N SER A 165 -0.26 -4.61 -10.34
CA SER A 165 -0.61 -4.71 -11.76
C SER A 165 0.42 -4.05 -12.68
N MET A 166 0.94 -2.86 -12.32
CA MET A 166 2.00 -2.20 -13.10
C MET A 166 3.32 -3.00 -13.06
N VAL A 167 3.71 -3.49 -11.89
CA VAL A 167 4.91 -4.32 -11.71
C VAL A 167 4.78 -5.64 -12.46
N LEU A 168 3.58 -6.24 -12.50
CA LEU A 168 3.31 -7.44 -13.27
C LEU A 168 3.46 -7.19 -14.78
N ASP A 169 2.94 -6.06 -15.28
CA ASP A 169 3.08 -5.65 -16.68
C ASP A 169 4.56 -5.51 -17.07
N GLU A 170 5.32 -4.73 -16.29
CA GLU A 170 6.76 -4.53 -16.48
C GLU A 170 7.55 -5.85 -16.40
N PHE A 171 7.22 -6.69 -15.41
CA PHE A 171 7.82 -8.01 -15.26
C PHE A 171 7.59 -8.88 -16.50
N LEU A 172 6.36 -8.94 -17.02
CA LEU A 172 6.06 -9.74 -18.20
C LEU A 172 6.74 -9.19 -19.46
N ASN A 173 6.80 -7.87 -19.62
CA ASN A 173 7.59 -7.23 -20.68
C ASN A 173 9.06 -7.67 -20.65
N SER A 174 9.65 -7.72 -19.44
CA SER A 174 11.03 -8.16 -19.25
C SER A 174 11.26 -9.64 -19.58
N VAL A 175 10.30 -10.51 -19.24
CA VAL A 175 10.39 -11.96 -19.52
C VAL A 175 10.21 -12.25 -21.00
N PHE A 176 9.28 -11.55 -21.66
CA PHE A 176 9.00 -11.76 -23.07
C PHE A 176 9.97 -11.04 -24.00
N HIS A 177 10.79 -10.13 -23.46
CA HIS A 177 11.66 -9.22 -24.22
C HIS A 177 10.88 -8.45 -25.30
N SER A 178 9.63 -8.10 -24.99
CA SER A 178 8.70 -7.42 -25.91
C SER A 178 7.49 -6.88 -25.15
N ASP A 179 6.82 -5.86 -25.71
CA ASP A 179 5.57 -5.32 -25.15
C ASP A 179 4.49 -6.41 -25.00
N LEU A 180 3.91 -6.49 -23.81
CA LEU A 180 2.85 -7.40 -23.42
C LEU A 180 1.65 -7.28 -24.34
N LYS A 181 1.34 -6.07 -24.82
CA LYS A 181 0.26 -5.83 -25.79
C LYS A 181 0.44 -6.61 -27.09
N HIS A 182 1.68 -6.93 -27.47
CA HIS A 182 1.95 -7.73 -28.66
C HIS A 182 1.93 -9.24 -28.38
N LYS A 183 2.45 -9.69 -27.23
CA LYS A 183 2.56 -11.12 -26.91
C LYS A 183 1.33 -11.72 -26.26
N ALA A 184 0.64 -10.94 -25.45
CA ALA A 184 -0.56 -11.33 -24.71
C ALA A 184 -1.54 -10.15 -24.60
N PRO A 185 -2.15 -9.71 -25.73
CA PRO A 185 -3.05 -8.56 -25.75
C PRO A 185 -4.23 -8.69 -24.77
N GLN A 186 -4.85 -9.87 -24.65
CA GLN A 186 -5.99 -10.05 -23.74
C GLN A 186 -5.56 -9.94 -22.28
N LEU A 187 -4.37 -10.45 -21.93
CA LEU A 187 -3.81 -10.22 -20.61
C LEU A 187 -3.53 -8.73 -20.36
N ALA A 188 -2.94 -8.02 -21.33
CA ALA A 188 -2.67 -6.59 -21.21
C ALA A 188 -3.97 -5.80 -20.96
N GLU A 189 -5.04 -6.11 -21.70
CA GLU A 189 -6.37 -5.52 -21.50
C GLU A 189 -6.94 -5.82 -20.11
N LEU A 190 -6.82 -7.06 -19.63
CA LEU A 190 -7.27 -7.45 -18.29
C LEU A 190 -6.49 -6.72 -17.18
N LEU A 191 -5.19 -6.48 -17.36
CA LEU A 191 -4.38 -5.73 -16.41
C LEU A 191 -4.77 -4.25 -16.38
N GLN A 192 -4.98 -3.63 -17.55
CA GLN A 192 -5.47 -2.25 -17.68
C GLN A 192 -6.86 -2.08 -17.07
N ALA A 193 -7.79 -3.00 -17.38
CA ALA A 193 -9.13 -2.99 -16.79
C ALA A 193 -9.10 -3.13 -15.27
N ASN A 194 -8.19 -3.96 -14.73
CA ASN A 194 -8.02 -4.09 -13.29
C ASN A 194 -7.46 -2.80 -12.66
N ARG A 195 -6.44 -2.17 -13.29
CA ARG A 195 -5.91 -0.88 -12.82
C ARG A 195 -6.98 0.20 -12.83
N TYR A 196 -7.78 0.28 -13.89
CA TYR A 196 -8.86 1.25 -13.98
C TYR A 196 -9.92 1.02 -12.90
N LYS A 197 -10.31 -0.24 -12.63
CA LYS A 197 -11.23 -0.56 -11.55
C LYS A 197 -10.67 -0.15 -10.18
N SER A 198 -9.42 -0.49 -9.89
CA SER A 198 -8.76 -0.09 -8.63
C SER A 198 -8.63 1.43 -8.54
N TRP A 199 -8.38 2.12 -9.66
CA TRP A 199 -8.38 3.58 -9.73
C TRP A 199 -9.74 4.18 -9.35
N GLN A 200 -10.85 3.65 -9.86
CA GLN A 200 -12.19 4.11 -9.49
C GLN A 200 -12.47 3.92 -7.99
N GLN A 201 -12.06 2.78 -7.42
CA GLN A 201 -12.18 2.54 -5.97
C GLN A 201 -11.32 3.51 -5.16
N TRP A 202 -10.11 3.80 -5.65
CA TRP A 202 -9.22 4.80 -5.06
C TRP A 202 -9.87 6.18 -5.06
N GLN A 203 -10.53 6.59 -6.15
CA GLN A 203 -11.18 7.89 -6.25
C GLN A 203 -12.26 8.10 -5.18
N THR A 204 -12.99 7.05 -4.78
CA THR A 204 -13.98 7.15 -3.69
C THR A 204 -13.33 7.52 -2.36
N LEU A 205 -12.23 6.85 -1.98
CA LEU A 205 -11.49 7.15 -0.75
C LEU A 205 -10.75 8.49 -0.86
N GLN A 206 -10.17 8.77 -2.02
CA GLN A 206 -9.51 10.05 -2.32
C GLN A 206 -10.46 11.22 -2.08
N GLN A 207 -11.68 11.17 -2.64
CA GLN A 207 -12.68 12.21 -2.45
C GLN A 207 -13.02 12.41 -0.97
N ASN A 208 -13.12 11.34 -0.19
CA ASN A 208 -13.41 11.45 1.24
C ASN A 208 -12.28 12.17 2.00
N TYR A 209 -11.02 11.82 1.73
CA TYR A 209 -9.85 12.38 2.42
C TYR A 209 -9.40 13.75 1.89
N LEU A 210 -9.99 14.24 0.79
CA LEU A 210 -9.83 15.62 0.33
C LEU A 210 -10.71 16.60 1.11
N LYS A 211 -11.83 16.13 1.70
CA LYS A 211 -12.74 16.95 2.49
C LYS A 211 -12.07 17.48 3.77
N PRO A 212 -12.12 18.81 4.04
CA PRO A 212 -11.58 19.38 5.26
C PRO A 212 -12.13 18.74 6.54
N GLU A 213 -13.41 18.37 6.55
CA GLU A 213 -14.12 17.79 7.69
C GLU A 213 -13.55 16.43 8.05
N THR A 214 -13.37 15.54 7.07
CA THR A 214 -12.76 14.22 7.27
C THR A 214 -11.34 14.35 7.82
N ARG A 215 -10.55 15.27 7.25
CA ARG A 215 -9.16 15.49 7.69
C ARG A 215 -9.10 16.06 9.11
N GLN A 216 -10.05 16.92 9.47
CA GLN A 216 -10.16 17.48 10.82
C GLN A 216 -10.60 16.41 11.82
N ALA A 217 -11.62 15.63 11.50
CA ALA A 217 -12.10 14.53 12.33
C ALA A 217 -10.97 13.50 12.59
N PHE A 218 -10.17 13.18 11.57
CA PHE A 218 -9.03 12.28 11.73
C PHE A 218 -7.93 12.86 12.63
N ARG A 219 -7.73 14.18 12.66
CA ARG A 219 -6.79 14.78 13.64
C ARG A 219 -7.37 14.75 15.06
N GLN A 220 -8.65 15.08 15.20
CA GLN A 220 -9.30 15.15 16.52
C GLN A 220 -9.32 13.82 17.23
N ILE A 221 -9.58 12.71 16.53
CA ILE A 221 -9.60 11.39 17.17
C ILE A 221 -8.25 10.97 17.75
N LEU A 222 -7.14 11.56 17.31
CA LEU A 222 -5.81 11.29 17.87
C LEU A 222 -5.53 12.07 19.15
N LEU A 223 -6.29 13.16 19.38
CA LEU A 223 -6.18 14.05 20.53
C LEU A 223 -7.07 13.60 21.69
N THR A 224 -8.20 12.96 21.40
CA THR A 224 -9.14 12.45 22.41
C THR A 224 -9.03 10.93 22.51
N GLU A 225 -8.38 10.46 23.58
CA GLU A 225 -8.57 9.07 24.01
C GLU A 225 -10.03 8.84 24.38
N SER A 226 -10.53 7.62 24.21
CA SER A 226 -11.79 7.23 24.85
C SER A 226 -11.54 7.32 26.35
N GLY A 227 -12.25 8.22 27.03
CA GLY A 227 -12.33 8.19 28.48
C GLY A 227 -12.79 6.79 28.88
N ASN A 228 -11.94 6.08 29.63
CA ASN A 228 -12.42 5.03 30.51
C ASN A 228 -13.28 5.66 31.61
#